data_AF-A0A6A5SPT0-F1
#
_entry.id   AF-A0A6A5SPT0-F1
#
_cell.length_a   1.000
_cell.length_b   1.000
_cell.length_c   1.000
_cell.angle_alpha   90.00
_cell.angle_beta   90.00
_cell.angle_gamma   90.00
#
_symmetry.space_group_name_H-M   'P 1'
#
loop_
_entity.id
_entity.type
_entity.pdbx_description
1 polymer ?
#
loop_
_entity_poly.entity_id
_entity_poly.type
_entity_poly.pdbx_seq_one_letter_code
_entity_poly.pdbx_strand_id
1 'polypeptide(L)'
;MTTSELYGTSKKARLQNNTITGAEAASSEGHEQMVKLLLEKNSDVNAQGGRYGNALQATSYRGHEQVVKLLLEKNAEVNAQGGHYGNEIQVASGRGHEQVVQLLLDAGA
;
A
#
# COMPACT_ATOMS: atom_id res chain seq x y z
N MET A 1 30.95 -2.62 4.04
CA MET A 1 29.89 -3.33 3.30
C MET A 1 30.40 -4.73 2.99
N THR A 2 29.94 -5.71 3.74
CA THR A 2 30.33 -7.11 3.61
C THR A 2 29.43 -7.84 2.60
N THR A 3 29.90 -8.96 2.06
CA THR A 3 29.12 -9.78 1.11
C THR A 3 27.82 -10.32 1.73
N SER A 4 27.78 -10.55 3.04
CA SER A 4 26.57 -10.91 3.80
C SER A 4 25.57 -9.75 3.90
N GLU A 5 26.03 -8.51 4.05
CA GLU A 5 25.17 -7.32 4.01
C GLU A 5 24.55 -7.13 2.63
N LEU A 6 25.34 -7.22 1.55
CA LEU A 6 24.84 -7.12 0.15
C LEU A 6 23.78 -8.18 -0.17
N TYR A 7 23.97 -9.41 0.31
CA TYR A 7 23.02 -10.50 0.11
C TYR A 7 21.71 -10.29 0.90
N GLY A 8 21.81 -9.79 2.14
CA GLY A 8 20.65 -9.43 2.95
C GLY A 8 19.81 -8.31 2.34
N THR A 9 20.47 -7.24 1.87
CA THR A 9 19.80 -6.08 1.27
C THR A 9 19.09 -6.43 -0.03
N SER A 10 19.73 -7.24 -0.89
CA SER A 10 19.15 -7.67 -2.17
C SER A 10 17.92 -8.57 -2.00
N LYS A 11 17.93 -9.45 -0.99
CA LYS A 11 16.79 -10.30 -0.65
C LYS A 11 15.63 -9.48 -0.09
N LYS A 12 15.92 -8.50 0.77
CA LYS A 12 14.91 -7.59 1.35
C LYS A 12 14.25 -6.74 0.27
N ALA A 13 15.02 -6.16 -0.65
CA ALA A 13 14.51 -5.38 -1.78
C ALA A 13 13.63 -6.23 -2.73
N ARG A 14 14.03 -7.48 -3.04
CA ARG A 14 13.20 -8.40 -3.83
C ARG A 14 11.89 -8.79 -3.14
N LEU A 15 11.93 -9.03 -1.84
CA LEU A 15 10.73 -9.31 -1.06
C LEU A 15 9.80 -8.08 -1.05
N GLN A 16 10.33 -6.88 -0.83
CA GLN A 16 9.56 -5.64 -0.87
C GLN A 16 8.90 -5.41 -2.24
N ASN A 17 9.64 -5.53 -3.35
CA ASN A 17 9.08 -5.39 -4.70
C ASN A 17 7.99 -6.43 -5.01
N ASN A 18 8.18 -7.68 -4.61
CA ASN A 18 7.15 -8.72 -4.75
C ASN A 18 5.92 -8.44 -3.87
N THR A 19 6.10 -7.79 -2.72
CA THR A 19 5.00 -7.44 -1.83
C THR A 19 4.19 -6.27 -2.39
N ILE A 20 4.84 -5.25 -2.94
CA ILE A 20 4.17 -4.13 -3.62
C ILE A 20 3.38 -4.64 -4.82
N THR A 21 4.04 -5.41 -5.69
CA THR A 21 3.39 -6.02 -6.87
C THR A 21 2.24 -6.95 -6.46
N GLY A 22 2.42 -7.67 -5.35
CA GLY A 22 1.40 -8.55 -4.78
C GLY A 22 0.21 -7.80 -4.20
N ALA A 23 0.42 -6.67 -3.50
CA ALA A 23 -0.64 -5.84 -2.97
C ALA A 23 -1.40 -5.12 -4.10
N GLU A 24 -0.71 -4.63 -5.13
CA GLU A 24 -1.32 -4.08 -6.35
C GLU A 24 -2.17 -5.12 -7.09
N ALA A 25 -1.66 -6.35 -7.24
CA ALA A 25 -2.38 -7.45 -7.87
C ALA A 25 -3.57 -7.93 -7.02
N ALA A 26 -3.40 -8.08 -5.70
CA ALA A 26 -4.46 -8.46 -4.78
C ALA A 26 -5.59 -7.43 -4.73
N SER A 27 -5.22 -6.15 -4.83
CA SER A 27 -6.18 -5.06 -4.96
C SER A 27 -6.91 -5.10 -6.31
N SER A 28 -6.40 -5.75 -7.35
CA SER A 28 -7.05 -5.78 -8.65
C SER A 28 -8.24 -6.75 -8.73
N GLU A 29 -8.38 -7.68 -7.79
CA GLU A 29 -9.39 -8.76 -7.83
C GLU A 29 -10.13 -9.01 -6.49
N GLY A 30 -10.03 -8.10 -5.52
CA GLY A 30 -10.75 -8.24 -4.24
C GLY A 30 -10.14 -9.29 -3.30
N HIS A 31 -8.84 -9.56 -3.42
CA HIS A 31 -8.13 -10.55 -2.59
C HIS A 31 -7.66 -9.94 -1.26
N GLU A 32 -8.60 -9.51 -0.41
CA GLU A 32 -8.30 -9.02 0.94
C GLU A 32 -7.40 -9.97 1.74
N GLN A 33 -7.60 -11.28 1.58
CA GLN A 33 -6.81 -12.32 2.25
C GLN A 33 -5.35 -12.34 1.76
N MET A 34 -5.11 -12.02 0.48
CA MET A 34 -3.77 -11.94 -0.07
C MET A 34 -3.03 -10.71 0.47
N VAL A 35 -3.73 -9.58 0.64
CA VAL A 35 -3.11 -8.39 1.27
C VAL A 35 -2.78 -8.66 2.74
N LYS A 36 -3.66 -9.34 3.49
CA LYS A 36 -3.36 -9.79 4.86
C LYS A 36 -2.12 -10.67 4.91
N LEU A 37 -2.04 -11.68 4.04
CA LEU A 37 -0.91 -12.62 3.99
C LEU A 37 0.41 -11.92 3.61
N LEU A 38 0.34 -10.92 2.73
CA LEU A 38 1.49 -10.13 2.31
C LEU A 38 1.96 -9.19 3.43
N LEU A 39 1.05 -8.60 4.22
CA LEU A 39 1.39 -7.75 5.36
C LEU A 39 1.91 -8.54 6.57
N GLU A 40 1.51 -9.81 6.74
CA GLU A 40 2.00 -10.69 7.81
C GLU A 40 3.50 -11.06 7.68
N LYS A 41 4.12 -10.86 6.51
CA LYS A 41 5.50 -11.27 6.21
C LYS A 41 6.58 -10.23 6.53
N ASN A 42 6.42 -9.41 7.60
CA ASN A 42 7.32 -8.28 7.93
C ASN A 42 7.51 -7.29 6.76
N SER A 43 6.44 -7.11 5.99
CA SER A 43 6.45 -6.22 4.85
C SER A 43 6.40 -4.78 5.32
N ASP A 44 7.20 -3.95 4.66
CA ASP A 44 7.15 -2.51 4.86
C ASP A 44 5.84 -1.99 4.27
N VAL A 45 4.93 -1.56 5.15
CA VAL A 45 3.60 -1.06 4.78
C VAL A 45 3.67 0.21 3.95
N ASN A 46 4.75 0.98 4.09
CA ASN A 46 4.99 2.25 3.38
C ASN A 46 5.88 2.06 2.16
N ALA A 47 6.15 0.82 1.76
CA ALA A 47 7.02 0.54 0.63
C ALA A 47 6.50 1.24 -0.63
N GLN A 48 7.34 2.13 -1.17
CA GLN A 48 7.04 2.87 -2.38
C GLN A 48 7.44 2.07 -3.62
N GLY A 49 6.57 2.06 -4.64
CA GLY A 49 6.81 1.43 -5.92
C GLY A 49 5.51 1.12 -6.67
N GLY A 50 5.66 0.48 -7.83
CA GLY A 50 4.53 0.14 -8.68
C GLY A 50 3.92 1.35 -9.40
N ARG A 51 2.78 1.12 -10.05
CA ARG A 51 2.10 2.15 -10.85
C ARG A 51 1.42 3.20 -9.97
N TYR A 52 0.98 2.79 -8.79
CA TYR A 52 0.17 3.63 -7.89
C TYR A 52 0.97 4.32 -6.81
N GLY A 53 2.24 3.94 -6.59
CA GLY A 53 3.14 4.62 -5.67
C GLY A 53 3.34 3.88 -4.35
N ASN A 54 2.27 3.41 -3.71
CA ASN A 54 2.34 2.49 -2.58
C ASN A 54 1.06 1.63 -2.47
N ALA A 55 1.00 0.73 -1.48
CA ALA A 55 -0.15 -0.15 -1.27
C ALA A 55 -1.43 0.61 -0.90
N LEU A 56 -1.33 1.64 -0.05
CA LEU A 56 -2.45 2.47 0.36
C LEU A 56 -3.08 3.14 -0.88
N GLN A 57 -2.26 3.80 -1.71
CA GLN A 57 -2.65 4.47 -2.96
C GLN A 57 -3.35 3.53 -3.93
N ALA A 58 -2.81 2.32 -4.11
CA ALA A 58 -3.42 1.32 -4.96
C ALA A 58 -4.81 0.91 -4.45
N THR A 59 -4.97 0.76 -3.14
CA THR A 59 -6.24 0.35 -2.51
C THR A 59 -7.27 1.47 -2.48
N SER A 60 -6.87 2.71 -2.22
CA SER A 60 -7.75 3.88 -2.23
C SER A 60 -8.24 4.19 -3.63
N TYR A 61 -7.39 4.06 -4.66
CA TYR A 61 -7.81 4.18 -6.07
C TYR A 61 -8.90 3.15 -6.45
N ARG A 62 -8.88 1.99 -5.82
CA ARG A 62 -9.83 0.90 -6.11
C ARG A 62 -11.06 0.89 -5.22
N GLY A 63 -11.05 1.62 -4.10
CA GLY A 63 -12.17 1.68 -3.16
C GLY A 63 -12.20 0.55 -2.14
N HIS A 64 -11.05 -0.08 -1.86
CA HIS A 64 -10.99 -1.26 -0.99
C HIS A 64 -10.93 -0.88 0.48
N GLU A 65 -12.08 -0.47 1.02
CA GLU A 65 -12.25 0.02 2.40
C GLU A 65 -11.59 -0.86 3.47
N GLN A 66 -11.82 -2.18 3.42
CA GLN A 66 -11.29 -3.11 4.43
C GLN A 66 -9.75 -3.19 4.37
N VAL A 67 -9.18 -3.07 3.17
CA VAL A 67 -7.73 -3.10 2.98
C VAL A 67 -7.11 -1.78 3.43
N VAL A 68 -7.75 -0.65 3.10
CA VAL A 68 -7.35 0.67 3.60
C VAL A 68 -7.32 0.66 5.12
N LYS A 69 -8.37 0.16 5.77
CA LYS A 69 -8.42 0.04 7.24
C LYS A 69 -7.26 -0.81 7.79
N LEU A 70 -6.99 -1.97 7.19
CA LEU A 70 -5.90 -2.85 7.61
C LEU A 70 -4.52 -2.18 7.47
N LEU A 71 -4.30 -1.44 6.38
CA LEU A 71 -3.06 -0.70 6.15
C LEU A 71 -2.89 0.41 7.19
N LEU A 72 -3.96 1.16 7.50
CA LEU A 72 -3.97 2.18 8.55
C LEU A 72 -3.69 1.58 9.94
N GLU A 73 -4.29 0.43 10.27
CA GLU A 73 -4.01 -0.32 11.50
C GLU A 73 -2.52 -0.76 11.60
N LYS A 74 -1.83 -0.87 10.47
CA LYS A 74 -0.40 -1.16 10.38
C LYS A 74 0.50 0.08 10.34
N ASN A 75 -0.06 1.27 10.59
CA ASN A 75 0.62 2.57 10.52
C ASN A 75 1.08 2.96 9.11
N ALA A 76 0.26 2.68 8.10
CA ALA A 76 0.50 3.20 6.75
C ALA A 76 0.56 4.74 6.77
N GLU A 77 1.52 5.30 6.05
CA GLU A 77 1.69 6.74 5.88
C GLU A 77 0.61 7.29 4.95
N VAL A 78 -0.40 7.90 5.55
CA VAL A 78 -1.58 8.44 4.87
C VAL A 78 -1.25 9.60 3.92
N ASN A 79 -0.19 10.33 4.23
CA ASN A 79 0.29 11.48 3.47
C ASN A 79 1.48 11.13 2.56
N ALA A 80 1.76 9.84 2.36
CA ALA A 80 2.84 9.42 1.48
C ALA A 80 2.60 9.96 0.07
N GLN A 81 3.56 10.72 -0.43
CA GLN A 81 3.56 11.16 -1.82
C GLN A 81 4.04 10.00 -2.69
N GLY A 82 3.21 9.55 -3.63
CA GLY A 82 3.59 8.46 -4.52
C GLY A 82 2.74 8.39 -5.78
N GLY A 83 3.33 7.86 -6.85
CA GLY A 83 2.63 7.58 -8.11
C GLY A 83 2.24 8.82 -8.93
N HIS A 84 1.60 8.57 -10.07
CA HIS A 84 1.15 9.61 -11.00
C HIS A 84 -0.11 10.37 -10.54
N TYR A 85 -0.73 9.94 -9.44
CA TYR A 85 -2.12 10.30 -9.11
C TYR A 85 -2.29 11.35 -8.00
N GLY A 86 -1.20 11.86 -7.40
CA GLY A 86 -1.28 12.96 -6.42
C GLY A 86 -1.70 12.51 -5.01
N ASN A 87 -2.45 13.37 -4.29
CA ASN A 87 -2.90 13.10 -2.92
C ASN A 87 -3.99 12.01 -2.90
N GLU A 88 -3.81 11.03 -2.01
CA GLU A 88 -4.71 9.91 -1.72
C GLU A 88 -6.21 10.28 -1.67
N ILE A 89 -6.55 11.37 -0.95
CA ILE A 89 -7.93 11.84 -0.79
C ILE A 89 -8.52 12.28 -2.13
N GLN A 90 -7.73 12.97 -2.96
CA GLN A 90 -8.19 13.46 -4.25
C GLN A 90 -8.52 12.29 -5.19
N VAL A 91 -7.73 11.22 -5.11
CA VAL A 91 -7.94 10.00 -5.87
C VAL A 91 -9.22 9.28 -5.44
N ALA A 92 -9.40 9.05 -4.14
CA ALA A 92 -10.59 8.40 -3.60
C ALA A 92 -11.85 9.25 -3.88
N SER A 93 -11.77 10.56 -3.67
CA SER A 93 -12.86 11.52 -3.93
C SER A 93 -13.25 11.57 -5.40
N GLY A 94 -12.27 11.65 -6.31
CA GLY A 94 -12.52 11.69 -7.76
C GLY A 94 -13.16 10.42 -8.31
N ARG A 95 -13.14 9.33 -7.54
CA ARG A 95 -13.77 8.04 -7.89
C ARG A 95 -15.06 7.76 -7.14
N GLY A 96 -15.46 8.62 -6.20
CA GLY A 96 -16.68 8.46 -5.40
C GLY A 96 -16.55 7.46 -4.24
N HIS A 97 -15.34 7.15 -3.78
CA HIS A 97 -15.10 6.22 -2.67
C HIS A 97 -15.22 6.94 -1.33
N GLU A 98 -16.43 7.38 -0.98
CA GLU A 98 -16.72 8.21 0.20
C GLU A 98 -16.23 7.58 1.51
N GLN A 99 -16.41 6.27 1.69
CA GLN A 99 -15.97 5.56 2.88
C GLN A 99 -14.44 5.53 3.02
N VAL A 100 -13.72 5.39 1.89
CA VAL A 100 -12.26 5.47 1.89
C VAL A 100 -11.80 6.88 2.26
N VAL A 101 -12.45 7.90 1.71
CA VAL A 101 -12.15 9.30 2.08
C VAL A 101 -12.31 9.51 3.58
N GLN A 102 -13.40 9.00 4.16
CA GLN A 102 -13.63 9.10 5.61
C GLN A 102 -12.54 8.39 6.42
N LEU A 103 -12.16 7.16 6.03
CA LEU A 103 -11.09 6.42 6.70
C LEU A 103 -9.74 7.15 6.66
N LEU A 104 -9.41 7.79 5.53
CA LEU A 104 -8.18 8.57 5.38
C LEU A 104 -8.22 9.83 6.26
N LEU A 105 -9.34 10.56 6.27
CA LEU A 105 -9.52 11.73 7.13
C LEU A 105 -9.43 11.38 8.63
N ASP A 106 -10.04 10.28 9.04
CA ASP A 106 -9.98 9.78 10.41
C ASP A 106 -8.55 9.41 10.84
N ALA A 107 -7.70 9.06 9.87
CA ALA A 107 -6.29 8.76 10.08
C ALA A 107 -5.36 10.00 9.97
N GLY A 108 -5.91 11.19 9.75
CA GLY A 108 -5.15 12.45 9.70
C GLY A 108 -4.53 12.80 8.34
N ALA A 109 -5.15 12.36 7.25
CA ALA A 109 -4.85 12.80 5.89
C ALA A 109 -5.17 14.28 5.64
#